data_AF-A0A6N8IKN6-F1
#
_entry.id   AF-A0A6N8IKN6-F1
#
_cell.length_a   1.000
_cell.length_b   1.000
_cell.length_c   1.000
_cell.angle_alpha   90.00
_cell.angle_beta   90.00
_cell.angle_gamma   90.00
#
_symmetry.space_group_name_H-M   'P 1'
#
loop_
_entity.id
_entity.type
_entity.pdbx_description
1 polymer ?
#
loop_
_entity_poly.entity_id
_entity_poly.type
_entity_poly.pdbx_seq_one_letter_code
_entity_poly.pdbx_strand_id
1 'polypeptide(L)'
;MELERYRAKERFGDEFLAIAEDVSADGFDALVETVRARLSDASCPMAMGLHYAAEPCLVDEAVRWADGAMYEDKRAYYSSHAASARYRG
;
A
#
# COMPACT_ATOMS: atom_id res chain seq x y z
N MET A 1 23.97 10.16 3.26
CA MET A 1 22.55 10.08 2.91
C MET A 1 22.18 8.61 3.06
N GLU A 2 21.70 8.25 4.24
CA GLU A 2 21.58 6.87 4.70
C GLU A 2 20.14 6.42 4.43
N LEU A 3 19.94 5.61 3.39
CA LEU A 3 18.67 4.97 3.09
C LEU A 3 18.54 3.72 3.97
N GLU A 4 18.44 3.92 5.29
CA GLU A 4 18.20 2.81 6.21
C GLU A 4 16.70 2.70 6.55
N ARG A 5 16.21 1.45 6.43
CA ARG A 5 14.97 0.88 7.00
C ARG A 5 13.67 1.07 6.23
N TYR A 6 13.58 0.37 5.10
CA TYR A 6 12.31 -0.24 4.69
C TYR A 6 12.36 -1.73 4.98
N ARG A 7 11.39 -2.24 5.75
CA ARG A 7 11.13 -3.70 5.81
C ARG A 7 9.91 -4.01 4.97
N ALA A 8 10.13 -4.68 3.84
CA ALA A 8 9.08 -5.33 3.07
C ALA A 8 8.85 -6.74 3.62
N LYS A 9 7.60 -7.11 3.93
CA LYS A 9 7.22 -8.48 4.31
C LYS A 9 6.08 -8.97 3.41
N GLU A 10 6.30 -10.10 2.73
CA GLU A 10 5.25 -10.82 1.99
C GLU A 10 4.21 -11.36 2.99
N ARG A 11 2.91 -11.12 2.72
CA ARG A 11 1.82 -11.60 3.58
C ARG A 11 1.10 -12.81 2.98
N PHE A 12 0.77 -12.75 1.70
CA PHE A 12 0.20 -13.85 0.90
C PHE A 12 0.56 -13.62 -0.57
N GLY A 13 1.44 -14.45 -1.15
CA GLY A 13 1.75 -14.46 -2.60
C GLY A 13 2.20 -13.12 -3.20
N ASP A 14 1.23 -12.29 -3.61
CA ASP A 14 1.38 -10.98 -4.25
C ASP A 14 1.15 -9.78 -3.32
N GLU A 15 0.89 -10.01 -2.03
CA GLU A 15 0.70 -8.96 -1.03
C GLU A 15 1.99 -8.59 -0.30
N PHE A 16 2.32 -7.29 -0.33
CA PHE A 16 3.51 -6.72 0.30
C PHE A 16 3.13 -5.70 1.37
N LEU A 17 3.81 -5.73 2.52
CA LEU A 17 3.72 -4.69 3.55
C LEU A 17 5.05 -3.94 3.63
N ALA A 18 5.02 -2.61 3.51
CA ALA A 18 6.14 -1.73 3.79
C ALA A 18 5.83 -0.84 5.01
N ILE A 19 6.80 -0.73 5.93
CA ILE A 19 6.74 0.18 7.08
C ILE A 19 7.87 1.19 6.93
N ALA A 20 7.51 2.47 7.04
CA ALA A 20 8.44 3.59 7.10
C ALA A 20 8.34 4.20 8.50
N GLU A 21 9.46 4.21 9.23
CA GLU A 21 9.58 4.81 10.55
C GLU A 21 10.21 6.20 10.42
N ASP A 22 9.96 7.10 11.38
CA ASP A 22 10.56 8.44 11.47
C ASP A 22 10.44 9.30 10.19
N VAL A 23 9.32 9.17 9.50
CA VAL A 23 8.96 9.98 8.31
C VAL A 23 7.89 11.01 8.65
N SER A 24 8.02 12.21 8.10
CA SER A 24 6.94 13.21 8.12
C SER A 24 5.80 12.80 7.19
N ALA A 25 4.61 13.39 7.36
CA ALA A 25 3.48 13.21 6.46
C ALA A 25 3.87 13.52 4.99
N ASP A 26 4.49 14.67 4.74
CA ASP A 26 4.96 15.05 3.40
C ASP A 26 5.99 14.04 2.83
N GLY A 27 6.85 13.50 3.70
CA GLY A 27 7.82 12.47 3.32
C GLY A 27 7.12 11.17 2.94
N PHE A 28 6.14 10.74 3.73
CA PHE A 28 5.31 9.57 3.46
C PHE A 28 4.57 9.71 2.13
N ASP A 29 3.94 10.85 1.87
CA ASP A 29 3.23 11.10 0.60
C ASP A 29 4.21 11.06 -0.59
N ALA A 30 5.39 11.66 -0.47
CA ALA A 30 6.41 11.61 -1.52
C ALA A 30 6.89 10.17 -1.81
N LEU A 31 6.99 9.33 -0.79
CA LEU A 31 7.35 7.92 -0.93
C LEU A 31 6.25 7.13 -1.64
N VAL A 32 5.00 7.36 -1.25
CA VAL A 32 3.82 6.76 -1.90
C VAL A 32 3.80 7.12 -3.39
N GLU A 33 3.96 8.39 -3.73
CA GLU A 33 3.97 8.84 -5.13
C GLU A 33 5.13 8.23 -5.92
N THR A 34 6.31 8.09 -5.28
CA THR A 34 7.45 7.40 -5.91
C THR A 34 7.14 5.94 -6.21
N VAL A 35 6.47 5.23 -5.30
CA VAL A 35 6.08 3.83 -5.51
C VAL A 35 5.01 3.73 -6.61
N ARG A 36 3.99 4.58 -6.57
CA ARG A 36 2.92 4.62 -7.58
C ARG A 36 3.48 4.87 -8.99
N ALA A 37 4.39 5.83 -9.13
CA ALA A 37 5.05 6.12 -10.40
C ALA A 37 5.80 4.90 -10.95
N ARG A 38 6.60 4.23 -10.10
CA ARG A 38 7.35 3.03 -10.50
C ARG A 38 6.45 1.87 -10.93
N LEU A 39 5.34 1.66 -10.23
CA LEU A 39 4.38 0.61 -10.58
C LEU A 39 3.65 0.92 -11.89
N SER A 40 3.30 2.19 -12.10
CA SER A 40 2.73 2.67 -13.36
C SER A 40 3.69 2.49 -14.53
N ASP A 41 4.96 2.86 -14.37
CA ASP A 41 6.00 2.70 -15.40
C ASP A 41 6.21 1.22 -15.75
N ALA A 42 6.09 0.33 -14.76
CA ALA A 42 6.13 -1.12 -14.95
C ALA A 42 4.84 -1.72 -15.53
N SER A 43 3.81 -0.90 -15.79
CA SER A 43 2.46 -1.36 -16.18
C SER A 43 1.90 -2.44 -15.23
N CYS A 44 2.21 -2.30 -13.94
CA CYS A 44 1.82 -3.23 -12.88
C CYS A 44 0.66 -2.61 -12.08
N PRO A 45 -0.61 -2.91 -12.42
CA PRO A 45 -1.74 -2.45 -11.64
C PRO A 45 -1.71 -3.12 -10.27
N MET A 46 -1.65 -2.31 -9.21
CA MET A 46 -1.56 -2.76 -7.84
C MET A 46 -2.56 -2.00 -6.99
N ALA A 47 -3.34 -2.73 -6.18
CA ALA A 47 -4.15 -2.11 -5.15
C ALA A 47 -3.28 -1.74 -3.96
N MET A 48 -3.46 -0.53 -3.42
CA MET A 48 -2.56 -0.01 -2.38
C MET A 48 -3.35 0.57 -1.21
N GLY A 49 -3.16 -0.04 -0.05
CA GLY A 49 -3.66 0.47 1.23
C GLY A 49 -2.60 1.31 1.93
N LEU A 50 -2.99 2.50 2.40
CA LEU A 50 -2.07 3.46 3.00
C LEU A 50 -2.59 3.89 4.37
N HIS A 51 -1.68 3.98 5.34
CA HIS A 51 -1.97 4.56 6.63
C HIS A 51 -0.73 5.29 7.15
N TYR A 52 -0.91 6.56 7.51
CA TYR A 52 0.08 7.37 8.20
C TYR A 52 -0.39 7.61 9.63
N ALA A 53 0.45 7.30 10.60
CA ALA A 53 0.20 7.55 12.02
C ALA A 53 1.03 8.74 12.48
N ALA A 54 0.36 9.86 12.81
CA ALA A 54 1.03 11.06 13.33
C ALA A 54 1.55 10.87 14.76
N GLU A 55 0.94 9.96 15.52
CA GLU A 55 1.30 9.61 16.88
C GLU A 55 1.69 8.12 16.94
N PRO A 56 2.51 7.71 17.92
CA PRO A 56 2.86 6.30 18.10
C PRO A 56 1.62 5.42 18.22
N CYS A 57 1.59 4.33 17.45
CA CYS A 57 0.48 3.38 17.43
C CYS A 57 0.99 1.93 17.41
N LEU A 58 0.09 0.99 17.64
CA LEU A 58 0.41 -0.42 17.47
C LEU A 58 0.51 -0.76 15.99
N VAL A 59 1.55 -1.49 15.60
CA VAL A 59 1.76 -1.92 14.20
C VAL A 59 0.55 -2.70 13.68
N ASP A 60 -0.06 -3.57 14.50
CA ASP A 60 -1.24 -4.34 14.11
C ASP A 60 -2.45 -3.45 13.80
N GLU A 61 -2.58 -2.32 14.51
CA GLU A 61 -3.64 -1.34 14.27
C GLU A 61 -3.39 -0.56 12.97
N ALA A 62 -2.17 -0.04 12.78
CA ALA A 62 -1.79 0.66 11.54
C ALA A 62 -1.98 -0.23 10.30
N VAL A 63 -1.56 -1.49 10.41
CA VAL A 63 -1.76 -2.52 9.39
C VAL A 63 -3.23 -2.72 9.09
N ARG A 64 -4.08 -2.85 10.12
CA ARG A 64 -5.51 -3.08 9.93
C ARG A 64 -6.18 -1.92 9.18
N TRP A 65 -5.76 -0.68 9.46
CA TRP A 65 -6.24 0.50 8.73
C TRP A 65 -5.77 0.49 7.27
N ALA A 66 -4.50 0.19 7.02
CA ALA A 66 -3.97 0.08 5.66
C ALA A 66 -4.66 -1.05 4.87
N ASP A 67 -4.87 -2.21 5.48
CA ASP A 67 -5.54 -3.36 4.86
C ASP A 67 -7.00 -3.05 4.48
N GLY A 68 -7.71 -2.32 5.36
CA GLY A 68 -9.04 -1.80 5.06
C GLY A 68 -9.06 -0.87 3.83
N ALA A 69 -8.12 0.06 3.76
CA ALA A 69 -7.98 0.97 2.61
C ALA A 69 -7.62 0.21 1.32
N MET A 70 -6.76 -0.82 1.41
CA MET A 70 -6.44 -1.68 0.26
C MET A 70 -7.69 -2.39 -0.27
N TYR A 71 -8.56 -2.87 0.62
CA TYR A 71 -9.79 -3.55 0.21
C TYR A 71 -10.75 -2.62 -0.53
N GLU A 72 -10.86 -1.37 -0.09
CA GLU A 72 -11.64 -0.33 -0.78
C GLU A 72 -11.08 -0.03 -2.17
N ASP A 73 -9.75 0.06 -2.30
CA ASP A 73 -9.05 0.28 -3.56
C ASP A 73 -9.24 -0.89 -4.54
N LYS A 74 -9.08 -2.14 -4.07
CA LYS A 74 -9.41 -3.37 -4.84
C LYS A 74 -10.86 -3.30 -5.34
N ARG A 75 -11.80 -2.91 -4.48
CA ARG A 75 -13.23 -2.82 -4.84
C ARG A 75 -13.50 -1.75 -5.90
N ALA A 76 -12.83 -0.60 -5.84
CA ALA A 76 -12.93 0.45 -6.84
C ALA A 76 -12.41 -0.03 -8.21
N TYR A 77 -11.28 -0.76 -8.22
CA TYR A 77 -10.73 -1.36 -9.43
C TYR A 77 -11.72 -2.35 -10.09
N TYR A 78 -12.28 -3.30 -9.33
CA TYR A 78 -13.25 -4.26 -9.89
C TYR A 78 -14.57 -3.61 -10.34
N SER A 79 -14.97 -2.50 -9.71
CA SER A 79 -16.19 -1.77 -10.08
C SER A 79 -16.03 -1.06 -11.43
N SER A 80 -14.81 -0.65 -11.78
CA SER A 80 -14.49 -0.01 -13.07
C SER A 80 -14.08 -0.99 -14.17
N HIS A 81 -13.70 -2.22 -13.82
CA HIS A 81 -13.23 -3.27 -14.74
C HIS A 81 -14.10 -4.54 -14.65
N ALA A 82 -15.34 -4.47 -15.14
CA ALA A 82 -16.31 -5.58 -15.06
C ALA A 82 -15.85 -6.92 -15.67
N ALA A 83 -14.86 -6.91 -16.59
CA ALA A 83 -14.35 -8.11 -17.24
C ALA A 83 -13.43 -8.97 -16.34
N SER A 84 -12.82 -8.40 -15.29
CA SER A 84 -11.90 -9.10 -14.37
C SER A 84 -12.60 -9.64 -13.10
N ALA A 85 -13.89 -9.33 -12.91
CA ALA A 85 -14.70 -9.78 -11.77
C ALA A 85 -15.00 -11.31 -11.73
N ARG A 86 -14.43 -12.08 -12.66
CA ARG A 86 -14.63 -13.54 -12.78
C ARG A 86 -13.87 -14.36 -11.73
N TYR A 87 -12.93 -13.78 -10.98
CA TYR A 87 -12.26 -14.44 -9.85
C TYR A 87 -13.06 -14.30 -8.54
N ARG A 88 -14.36 -14.59 -8.59
CA ARG A 88 -15.14 -15.00 -7.41
C ARG A 88 -15.21 -16.52 -7.44
N GLY A 89 -14.19 -17.19 -6.94
CA GLY A 89 -14.13 -18.64 -6.75
C GLY A 89 -13.41 -18.93 -5.46
#